data_AF-A0A9P9DWB6-F1
#
_entry.id   AF-A0A9P9DWB6-F1
#
_cell.length_a   1.000
_cell.length_b   1.000
_cell.length_c   1.000
_cell.angle_alpha   90.00
_cell.angle_beta   90.00
_cell.angle_gamma   90.00
#
_symmetry.space_group_name_H-M   'P 1'
#
loop_
_entity.id
_entity.type
_entity.pdbx_description
1 polymer ?
#
loop_
_entity_poly.entity_id
_entity_poly.type
_entity_poly.pdbx_seq_one_letter_code
_entity_poly.pdbx_strand_id
1 'polypeptide(L)'
;MEYPDTPSDTHGTDKFSILSDPQSPHSSSISSKSASPQIPDHLTQEMVNNTSTLKRLQTDLLVLTGFVDNSTLHWRPTWFPTLSHSPKFWTLHNPPNVITEPLPHYPLSSPMYTRRLRRPTDPPPRFITDWNHWKDYCTLHNIPPDFLNATMIKLLRLGLLYSASGNLLPPPTWPLYPEPQPLNTGTYILNPTSYHHLPKKFQSIGPRESIVIRSTGKIDVLNTTETEKLYFHASQWTHYSGTGRYQDDATYCADLDVARKSQGPGRRWAYLPWTKEQEESCAPFKIRIPAQFWGGAGGGVLGRSVEPRRRRRMDKREDVGAGDMVDEVGMGIRGLGVKDTEMMYPDISRTGREHGADVEIGGKSNGLVDSKPKRIGG
;
A
#
# COMPACT_ATOMS: atom_id res chain seq x y z
N MET A 1 -50.68 -26.27 14.90
CA MET A 1 -49.37 -25.67 15.21
C MET A 1 -49.54 -24.18 15.02
N GLU A 2 -49.96 -23.52 16.08
CA GLU A 2 -50.12 -22.08 16.16
C GLU A 2 -48.81 -21.48 16.67
N TYR A 3 -48.34 -20.42 16.02
CA TYR A 3 -47.21 -19.63 16.49
C TYR A 3 -47.71 -18.61 17.53
N PRO A 4 -47.02 -18.42 18.66
CA PRO A 4 -47.42 -17.42 19.63
C PRO A 4 -46.99 -16.01 19.20
N ASP A 5 -47.89 -15.06 19.45
CA ASP A 5 -47.73 -13.63 19.22
C ASP A 5 -46.56 -13.02 20.01
N THR A 6 -45.72 -12.24 19.32
CA THR A 6 -44.73 -11.34 19.93
C THR A 6 -45.39 -10.07 20.45
N PRO A 7 -45.10 -9.62 21.68
CA PRO A 7 -45.65 -8.39 22.23
C PRO A 7 -44.91 -7.16 21.67
N SER A 8 -45.70 -6.18 21.25
CA SER A 8 -45.26 -4.82 20.90
C SER A 8 -45.07 -4.00 22.18
N ASP A 9 -43.83 -3.71 22.54
CA ASP A 9 -43.51 -2.71 23.55
C ASP A 9 -43.30 -1.34 22.90
N THR A 10 -44.34 -0.52 23.01
CA THR A 10 -44.28 0.93 22.93
C THR A 10 -43.86 1.50 24.29
N HIS A 11 -42.74 2.24 24.37
CA HIS A 11 -42.58 3.50 25.14
C HIS A 11 -41.09 3.90 25.20
N GLY A 12 -40.81 5.18 24.93
CA GLY A 12 -39.48 5.77 25.17
C GLY A 12 -39.16 6.97 24.30
N THR A 13 -39.97 8.02 24.35
CA THR A 13 -39.63 9.34 23.77
C THR A 13 -38.57 10.02 24.63
N ASP A 14 -37.29 9.76 24.34
CA ASP A 14 -36.21 10.56 24.89
C ASP A 14 -35.94 11.79 24.01
N LYS A 15 -36.18 12.95 24.64
CA LYS A 15 -35.87 14.28 24.14
C LYS A 15 -34.34 14.44 24.07
N PHE A 16 -33.75 14.17 22.90
CA PHE A 16 -32.44 14.71 22.57
C PHE A 16 -32.60 16.14 22.05
N SER A 17 -32.15 17.10 22.86
CA SER A 17 -31.97 18.50 22.45
C SER A 17 -30.96 18.56 21.32
N ILE A 18 -31.45 18.83 20.12
CA ILE A 18 -30.66 19.14 18.93
C ILE A 18 -30.03 20.52 19.17
N LEU A 19 -28.72 20.54 19.40
CA LEU A 19 -27.90 21.72 19.25
C LEU A 19 -27.90 22.11 17.77
N SER A 20 -28.47 23.26 17.46
CA SER A 20 -28.48 23.85 16.13
C SER A 20 -27.06 24.17 15.67
N ASP A 21 -26.57 23.44 14.69
CA ASP A 21 -25.35 23.80 13.95
C ASP A 21 -25.61 25.07 13.12
N PRO A 22 -24.65 26.02 13.08
CA PRO A 22 -24.75 27.21 12.25
C PRO A 22 -24.75 26.84 10.76
N GLN A 23 -25.73 27.38 10.04
CA GLN A 23 -25.92 27.26 8.60
C GLN A 23 -24.61 27.46 7.82
N SER A 24 -24.12 26.39 7.19
CA SER A 24 -23.05 26.47 6.19
C SER A 24 -23.59 27.15 4.92
N PRO A 25 -22.92 28.18 4.38
CA PRO A 25 -23.40 28.92 3.23
C PRO A 25 -23.21 28.12 1.94
N HIS A 26 -24.28 28.08 1.14
CA HIS A 26 -24.34 27.90 -0.31
C HIS A 26 -23.22 27.07 -0.97
N SER A 27 -23.42 25.76 -1.02
CA SER A 27 -22.76 24.87 -1.98
C SER A 27 -23.13 25.29 -3.40
N SER A 28 -22.24 26.05 -4.02
CA SER A 28 -22.24 26.27 -5.47
C SER A 28 -21.95 24.93 -6.13
N SER A 29 -22.95 24.32 -6.76
CA SER A 29 -22.86 23.07 -7.50
C SER A 29 -22.05 23.27 -8.79
N ILE A 30 -20.74 23.49 -8.65
CA ILE A 30 -19.80 23.34 -9.75
C ILE A 30 -19.73 21.84 -10.03
N SER A 31 -20.59 21.38 -10.93
CA SER A 31 -20.49 20.09 -11.61
C SER A 31 -19.22 20.11 -12.47
N SER A 32 -18.08 20.03 -11.81
CA SER A 32 -16.83 19.67 -12.45
C SER A 32 -17.00 18.22 -12.85
N LYS A 33 -17.45 17.99 -14.09
CA LYS A 33 -17.36 16.69 -14.73
C LYS A 33 -15.91 16.25 -14.55
N SER A 34 -15.67 15.26 -13.69
CA SER A 34 -14.37 14.62 -13.55
C SER A 34 -14.00 14.12 -14.94
N ALA A 35 -13.14 14.86 -15.64
CA ALA A 35 -12.69 14.48 -16.95
C ALA A 35 -11.74 13.31 -16.74
N SER A 36 -12.13 12.11 -17.20
CA SER A 36 -11.21 10.98 -17.29
C SER A 36 -9.88 11.47 -17.89
N PRO A 37 -8.72 11.13 -17.31
CA PRO A 37 -7.45 11.62 -17.82
C PRO A 37 -7.29 11.23 -19.29
N GLN A 38 -6.92 12.19 -20.14
CA GLN A 38 -6.73 11.93 -21.56
C GLN A 38 -5.51 11.03 -21.77
N ILE A 39 -5.70 9.90 -22.44
CA ILE A 39 -4.62 8.96 -22.78
C ILE A 39 -4.28 9.13 -24.26
N PRO A 40 -3.03 9.46 -24.62
CA PRO A 40 -2.61 9.58 -26.01
C PRO A 40 -2.68 8.25 -26.79
N ASP A 41 -3.01 8.30 -28.08
CA ASP A 41 -3.11 7.11 -28.95
C ASP A 41 -1.76 6.36 -29.08
N HIS A 42 -0.67 7.12 -29.24
CA HIS A 42 0.70 6.61 -29.38
C HIS A 42 1.44 6.56 -28.04
N LEU A 43 0.86 5.86 -27.08
CA LEU A 43 1.40 5.74 -25.73
C LEU A 43 2.75 4.99 -25.69
N THR A 44 3.77 5.61 -25.07
CA THR A 44 5.06 5.00 -24.71
C THR A 44 5.31 5.10 -23.21
N GLN A 45 6.15 4.22 -22.65
CA GLN A 45 6.40 4.23 -21.20
C GLN A 45 7.15 5.50 -20.76
N GLU A 46 7.96 6.08 -21.65
CA GLU A 46 8.62 7.36 -21.42
C GLU A 46 7.60 8.50 -21.24
N MET A 47 6.57 8.56 -22.10
CA MET A 47 5.48 9.55 -21.95
C MET A 47 4.74 9.39 -20.63
N VAL A 48 4.50 8.14 -20.21
CA VAL A 48 3.87 7.83 -18.92
C VAL A 48 4.75 8.34 -17.78
N ASN A 49 6.05 8.04 -17.80
CA ASN A 49 6.99 8.46 -16.76
C ASN A 49 7.14 10.00 -16.68
N ASN A 50 7.07 10.69 -17.82
CA ASN A 50 7.17 12.14 -17.92
C ASN A 50 5.88 12.87 -17.51
N THR A 51 4.73 12.17 -17.47
CA THR A 51 3.43 12.76 -17.14
C THR A 51 2.89 12.18 -15.84
N SER A 52 2.97 12.92 -14.74
CA SER A 52 2.55 12.44 -13.42
C SER A 52 1.12 11.91 -13.38
N THR A 53 0.19 12.53 -14.12
CA THR A 53 -1.20 12.10 -14.20
C THR A 53 -1.35 10.75 -14.91
N LEU A 54 -0.62 10.52 -16.01
CA LEU A 54 -0.64 9.23 -16.71
C LEU A 54 0.04 8.14 -15.88
N LYS A 55 1.17 8.46 -15.24
CA LYS A 55 1.83 7.53 -14.30
C LYS A 55 0.88 7.13 -13.18
N ARG A 56 0.18 8.10 -12.59
CA ARG A 56 -0.80 7.83 -11.53
C ARG A 56 -1.95 6.96 -12.02
N LEU A 57 -2.52 7.28 -13.19
CA LEU A 57 -3.57 6.48 -13.80
C LEU A 57 -3.09 5.04 -14.08
N GLN A 58 -1.86 4.86 -14.60
CA GLN A 58 -1.28 3.54 -14.82
C GLN A 58 -1.15 2.76 -13.51
N THR A 59 -0.63 3.39 -12.45
CA THR A 59 -0.56 2.77 -11.11
C THR A 59 -1.93 2.38 -10.59
N ASP A 60 -2.93 3.26 -10.69
CA ASP A 60 -4.31 2.97 -10.26
C ASP A 60 -4.88 1.75 -11.00
N LEU A 61 -4.70 1.70 -12.32
CA LEU A 61 -5.12 0.57 -13.14
C LEU A 61 -4.40 -0.72 -12.71
N LEU A 62 -3.09 -0.68 -12.47
CA LEU A 62 -2.33 -1.85 -12.01
C LEU A 62 -2.79 -2.35 -10.63
N VAL A 63 -3.10 -1.44 -9.71
CA VAL A 63 -3.66 -1.77 -8.39
C VAL A 63 -5.02 -2.43 -8.54
N LEU A 64 -5.97 -1.79 -9.24
CA LEU A 64 -7.33 -2.30 -9.42
C LEU A 64 -7.33 -3.66 -10.12
N THR A 65 -6.57 -3.79 -11.20
CA THR A 65 -6.54 -5.03 -12.00
C THR A 65 -5.72 -6.14 -11.39
N GLY A 66 -4.95 -5.86 -10.33
CA GLY A 66 -4.25 -6.83 -9.49
C GLY A 66 -5.17 -7.83 -8.79
N PHE A 67 -6.43 -7.46 -8.58
CA PHE A 67 -7.44 -8.28 -7.91
C PHE A 67 -8.28 -9.09 -8.91
N VAL A 68 -8.94 -10.15 -8.43
CA VAL A 68 -9.88 -10.94 -9.24
C VAL A 68 -11.16 -10.15 -9.53
N ASP A 69 -11.85 -10.47 -10.63
CA ASP A 69 -13.21 -9.98 -10.88
C ASP A 69 -14.14 -10.28 -9.69
N ASN A 70 -15.11 -9.41 -9.45
CA ASN A 70 -16.03 -9.47 -8.31
C ASN A 70 -15.34 -9.29 -6.93
N SER A 71 -14.23 -8.55 -6.88
CA SER A 71 -13.57 -8.22 -5.60
C SER A 71 -14.19 -6.98 -4.95
N THR A 72 -14.54 -7.07 -3.66
CA THR A 72 -14.97 -5.90 -2.88
C THR A 72 -13.78 -5.02 -2.48
N LEU A 73 -13.89 -3.72 -2.76
CA LEU A 73 -12.92 -2.65 -2.47
C LEU A 73 -13.58 -1.50 -1.71
N HIS A 74 -12.84 -0.90 -0.79
CA HIS A 74 -13.18 0.30 -0.04
C HIS A 74 -12.53 1.55 -0.65
N TRP A 75 -11.35 1.39 -1.23
CA TRP A 75 -10.65 2.48 -1.91
C TRP A 75 -11.23 2.75 -3.30
N ARG A 76 -11.20 4.02 -3.70
CA ARG A 76 -11.53 4.48 -5.05
C ARG A 76 -10.44 5.42 -5.56
N PRO A 77 -10.04 5.32 -6.84
CA PRO A 77 -9.16 6.30 -7.45
C PRO A 77 -9.78 7.69 -7.43
N THR A 78 -8.95 8.73 -7.29
CA THR A 78 -9.41 10.13 -7.20
C THR A 78 -10.02 10.66 -8.49
N TRP A 79 -9.77 10.01 -9.63
CA TRP A 79 -10.36 10.35 -10.92
C TRP A 79 -11.74 9.71 -11.15
N PHE A 80 -12.19 8.80 -10.26
CA PHE A 80 -13.59 8.38 -10.27
C PHE A 80 -14.48 9.56 -9.87
N PRO A 81 -15.69 9.68 -10.43
CA PRO A 81 -16.66 10.68 -9.99
C PRO A 81 -16.89 10.59 -8.48
N THR A 82 -16.62 11.68 -7.77
CA THR A 82 -16.91 11.78 -6.33
C THR A 82 -18.41 11.89 -6.11
N LEU A 83 -18.94 11.01 -5.27
CA LEU A 83 -20.31 11.08 -4.78
C LEU A 83 -20.35 11.76 -3.42
N SER A 84 -21.35 12.61 -3.20
CA SER A 84 -21.72 13.10 -1.86
C SER A 84 -22.06 11.95 -0.89
N HIS A 85 -22.54 10.83 -1.43
CA HIS A 85 -22.90 9.62 -0.69
C HIS A 85 -22.18 8.40 -1.26
N SER A 86 -20.88 8.51 -1.50
CA SER A 86 -20.09 7.37 -2.00
C SER A 86 -20.33 6.15 -1.11
N PRO A 87 -20.71 5.00 -1.68
CA PRO A 87 -20.93 3.81 -0.88
C PRO A 87 -19.64 3.47 -0.14
N LYS A 88 -19.77 2.96 1.10
CA LYS A 88 -18.64 2.58 1.95
C LYS A 88 -17.70 1.56 1.29
N PHE A 89 -18.18 0.84 0.28
CA PHE A 89 -17.42 -0.08 -0.55
C PHE A 89 -18.05 -0.17 -1.95
N TRP A 90 -17.36 -0.82 -2.88
CA TRP A 90 -17.86 -1.19 -4.20
C TRP A 90 -17.24 -2.51 -4.64
N THR A 91 -17.87 -3.17 -5.62
CA THR A 91 -17.37 -4.44 -6.14
C THR A 91 -16.70 -4.19 -7.47
N LEU A 92 -15.42 -4.53 -7.64
CA LEU A 92 -14.71 -4.42 -8.92
C LEU A 92 -15.28 -5.41 -9.94
N HIS A 93 -15.85 -4.88 -11.02
CA HIS A 93 -16.29 -5.67 -12.18
C HIS A 93 -15.58 -5.28 -13.47
N ASN A 94 -15.50 -6.25 -14.38
CA ASN A 94 -15.02 -6.03 -15.74
C ASN A 94 -16.16 -5.68 -16.70
N PRO A 95 -15.93 -4.82 -17.71
CA PRO A 95 -16.85 -4.71 -18.83
C PRO A 95 -16.91 -6.03 -19.62
N PRO A 96 -17.97 -6.26 -20.41
CA PRO A 96 -18.21 -7.54 -21.10
C PRO A 96 -17.06 -7.97 -22.02
N ASN A 97 -16.32 -7.01 -22.59
CA ASN A 97 -15.21 -7.25 -23.51
C ASN A 97 -13.83 -7.36 -22.82
N VAL A 98 -13.77 -7.37 -21.49
CA VAL A 98 -12.52 -7.51 -20.71
C VAL A 98 -12.55 -8.78 -19.90
N ILE A 99 -11.40 -9.43 -19.78
CA ILE A 99 -11.20 -10.66 -19.01
C ILE A 99 -10.08 -10.49 -17.98
N THR A 100 -10.24 -11.20 -16.86
CA THR A 100 -9.22 -11.36 -15.83
C THR A 100 -8.20 -12.41 -16.25
N GLU A 101 -6.93 -12.02 -16.23
CA GLU A 101 -5.81 -12.87 -16.63
C GLU A 101 -4.85 -13.04 -15.43
N PRO A 102 -4.47 -14.27 -15.05
CA PRO A 102 -3.50 -14.47 -13.99
C PRO A 102 -2.11 -14.03 -14.47
N LEU A 103 -1.37 -13.35 -13.60
CA LEU A 103 0.05 -13.07 -13.82
C LEU A 103 0.90 -14.30 -13.45
N PRO A 104 2.11 -14.44 -14.02
CA PRO A 104 3.12 -15.35 -13.50
C PRO A 104 3.30 -15.10 -12.00
N HIS A 105 3.52 -16.16 -11.22
CA HIS A 105 3.68 -16.06 -9.78
C HIS A 105 4.66 -17.13 -9.29
N TYR A 106 5.30 -16.85 -8.16
CA TYR A 106 6.18 -17.83 -7.52
C TYR A 106 5.36 -18.91 -6.80
N PRO A 107 5.87 -20.14 -6.68
CA PRO A 107 5.28 -21.13 -5.80
C PRO A 107 5.11 -20.55 -4.39
N LEU A 108 3.94 -20.76 -3.77
CA LEU A 108 3.56 -20.23 -2.43
C LEU A 108 3.22 -18.73 -2.35
N SER A 109 3.36 -17.96 -3.44
CA SER A 109 2.89 -16.57 -3.46
C SER A 109 1.39 -16.49 -3.80
N SER A 110 0.71 -15.49 -3.24
CA SER A 110 -0.69 -15.21 -3.59
C SER A 110 -0.80 -14.88 -5.08
N PRO A 111 -1.73 -15.52 -5.82
CA PRO A 111 -1.89 -15.24 -7.24
C PRO A 111 -2.33 -13.79 -7.44
N MET A 112 -1.66 -13.12 -8.38
CA MET A 112 -2.00 -11.78 -8.81
C MET A 112 -2.61 -11.82 -10.21
N TYR A 113 -3.40 -10.81 -10.53
CA TYR A 113 -4.12 -10.75 -11.79
C TYR A 113 -3.77 -9.48 -12.57
N THR A 114 -4.20 -9.47 -13.82
CA THR A 114 -4.25 -8.29 -14.67
C THR A 114 -5.53 -8.36 -15.52
N ARG A 115 -5.68 -7.43 -16.46
CA ARG A 115 -6.78 -7.41 -17.42
C ARG A 115 -6.26 -7.32 -18.85
N ARG A 116 -7.02 -7.92 -19.76
CA ARG A 116 -6.84 -7.74 -21.20
C ARG A 116 -8.20 -7.74 -21.89
N LEU A 117 -8.23 -7.25 -23.13
CA LEU A 117 -9.39 -7.40 -23.99
C LEU A 117 -9.64 -8.88 -24.28
N ARG A 118 -10.91 -9.24 -24.37
CA ARG A 118 -11.36 -10.58 -24.75
C ARG A 118 -10.97 -10.90 -26.19
N ARG A 119 -10.66 -12.17 -26.42
CA ARG A 119 -10.43 -12.81 -27.70
C ARG A 119 -11.64 -13.69 -28.03
N PRO A 120 -11.87 -14.04 -29.31
CA PRO A 120 -12.98 -14.91 -29.69
C PRO A 120 -12.99 -16.28 -29.00
N THR A 121 -11.82 -16.76 -28.56
CA THR A 121 -11.66 -18.06 -27.87
C THR A 121 -11.85 -17.99 -26.35
N ASP A 122 -12.01 -16.79 -25.78
CA ASP A 122 -12.20 -16.65 -24.35
C ASP A 122 -13.61 -17.11 -23.92
N PRO A 123 -13.78 -17.62 -22.69
CA PRO A 123 -15.10 -17.92 -22.17
C PRO A 123 -15.97 -16.66 -22.10
N PRO A 124 -17.32 -16.79 -22.07
CA PRO A 124 -18.19 -15.64 -21.87
C PRO A 124 -17.96 -14.96 -20.51
N PRO A 125 -18.28 -13.66 -20.37
CA PRO A 125 -18.24 -12.98 -19.08
C PRO A 125 -19.17 -13.64 -18.05
N ARG A 126 -18.72 -13.69 -16.78
CA ARG A 126 -19.45 -14.36 -15.69
C ARG A 126 -20.41 -13.45 -14.94
N PHE A 127 -20.06 -12.18 -14.73
CA PHE A 127 -20.82 -11.26 -13.88
C PHE A 127 -21.57 -10.20 -14.70
N ILE A 128 -20.84 -9.38 -15.46
CA ILE A 128 -21.42 -8.38 -16.37
C ILE A 128 -21.44 -8.95 -17.79
N THR A 129 -22.62 -9.41 -18.23
CA THR A 129 -22.78 -10.17 -19.47
C THR A 129 -22.84 -9.33 -20.74
N ASP A 130 -23.33 -8.10 -20.64
CA ASP A 130 -23.59 -7.22 -21.78
C ASP A 130 -23.39 -5.74 -21.42
N TRP A 131 -23.39 -4.90 -22.46
CA TRP A 131 -23.09 -3.47 -22.34
C TRP A 131 -24.19 -2.67 -21.63
N ASN A 132 -25.43 -3.15 -21.59
CA ASN A 132 -26.49 -2.46 -20.86
C ASN A 132 -26.30 -2.70 -19.36
N HIS A 133 -26.06 -3.95 -18.96
CA HIS A 133 -25.71 -4.29 -17.58
C HIS A 133 -24.46 -3.51 -17.12
N TRP A 134 -23.43 -3.36 -17.97
CA TRP A 134 -22.27 -2.52 -17.65
C TRP A 134 -22.62 -1.06 -17.37
N LYS A 135 -23.50 -0.45 -18.20
CA LYS A 135 -23.94 0.93 -18.02
C LYS A 135 -24.75 1.10 -16.73
N ASP A 136 -25.64 0.17 -16.44
CA ASP A 136 -26.44 0.18 -15.22
C ASP A 136 -25.54 0.09 -13.99
N TYR A 137 -24.58 -0.85 -14.02
CA TYR A 137 -23.59 -1.00 -12.97
C TYR A 137 -22.71 0.26 -12.80
N CYS A 138 -22.23 0.85 -13.89
CA CYS A 138 -21.46 2.10 -13.87
C CYS A 138 -22.27 3.25 -13.26
N THR A 139 -23.55 3.35 -13.60
CA THR A 139 -24.46 4.37 -13.08
C THR A 139 -24.69 4.18 -11.59
N LEU A 140 -25.00 2.95 -11.16
CA LEU A 140 -25.25 2.61 -9.76
C LEU A 140 -24.04 2.90 -8.86
N HIS A 141 -22.85 2.50 -9.31
CA HIS A 141 -21.63 2.63 -8.52
C HIS A 141 -20.81 3.88 -8.84
N ASN A 142 -21.27 4.75 -9.75
CA ASN A 142 -20.57 5.94 -10.21
C ASN A 142 -19.13 5.62 -10.68
N ILE A 143 -19.04 4.61 -11.54
CA ILE A 143 -17.80 4.23 -12.21
C ILE A 143 -17.82 4.86 -13.60
N PRO A 144 -16.70 5.41 -14.09
CA PRO A 144 -16.62 5.93 -15.44
C PRO A 144 -17.06 4.88 -16.47
N PRO A 145 -18.02 5.18 -17.38
CA PRO A 145 -18.50 4.20 -18.36
C PRO A 145 -17.40 3.65 -19.28
N ASP A 146 -16.33 4.41 -19.44
CA ASP A 146 -15.13 4.10 -20.21
C ASP A 146 -14.02 3.40 -19.40
N PHE A 147 -14.28 3.08 -18.12
CA PHE A 147 -13.34 2.32 -17.30
C PHE A 147 -12.99 0.98 -17.96
N LEU A 148 -11.69 0.69 -18.05
CA LEU A 148 -11.13 -0.48 -18.75
C LEU A 148 -11.45 -0.54 -20.25
N ASN A 149 -11.64 0.61 -20.91
CA ASN A 149 -11.65 0.67 -22.37
C ASN A 149 -10.30 0.20 -22.98
N ALA A 150 -10.26 0.04 -24.31
CA ALA A 150 -9.06 -0.45 -25.01
C ALA A 150 -7.80 0.38 -24.72
N THR A 151 -7.93 1.71 -24.59
CA THR A 151 -6.82 2.62 -24.33
C THR A 151 -6.29 2.49 -22.90
N MET A 152 -7.17 2.35 -21.90
CA MET A 152 -6.79 2.04 -20.51
C MET A 152 -6.13 0.66 -20.40
N ILE A 153 -6.63 -0.35 -21.13
CA ILE A 153 -6.00 -1.67 -21.19
C ILE A 153 -4.60 -1.57 -21.80
N LYS A 154 -4.41 -0.78 -22.86
CA LYS A 154 -3.08 -0.52 -23.43
C LYS A 154 -2.14 0.14 -22.43
N LEU A 155 -2.60 1.17 -21.71
CA LEU A 155 -1.85 1.85 -20.65
C LEU A 155 -1.46 0.91 -19.51
N LEU A 156 -2.41 0.10 -19.05
CA LEU A 156 -2.20 -0.94 -18.05
C LEU A 156 -1.11 -1.92 -18.49
N ARG A 157 -1.26 -2.49 -19.70
CA ARG A 157 -0.34 -3.51 -20.25
C ARG A 157 1.08 -3.02 -20.41
N LEU A 158 1.25 -1.73 -20.67
CA LEU A 158 2.55 -1.06 -20.78
C LEU A 158 3.28 -0.97 -19.44
N GLY A 159 2.54 -0.87 -18.33
CA GLY A 159 3.10 -0.78 -16.97
C GLY A 159 3.42 -2.12 -16.32
N LEU A 160 3.11 -3.24 -16.97
CA LEU A 160 3.47 -4.56 -16.48
C LEU A 160 4.99 -4.82 -16.62
N LEU A 161 5.53 -5.70 -15.78
CA LEU A 161 6.94 -6.05 -15.79
C LEU A 161 7.23 -7.09 -16.88
N TYR A 162 8.23 -6.82 -17.71
CA TYR A 162 8.70 -7.75 -18.73
C TYR A 162 10.20 -7.99 -18.60
N SER A 163 10.61 -9.20 -18.94
CA SER A 163 12.01 -9.56 -19.15
C SER A 163 12.55 -8.95 -20.43
N ALA A 164 13.87 -8.95 -20.60
CA ALA A 164 14.53 -8.51 -21.83
C ALA A 164 14.06 -9.29 -23.09
N SER A 165 13.59 -10.52 -22.92
CA SER A 165 13.01 -11.34 -24.00
C SER A 165 11.53 -11.07 -24.26
N GLY A 166 10.92 -10.10 -23.57
CA GLY A 166 9.50 -9.75 -23.73
C GLY A 166 8.53 -10.66 -22.97
N ASN A 167 9.01 -11.59 -22.15
CA ASN A 167 8.14 -12.42 -21.32
C ASN A 167 7.68 -11.65 -20.08
N LEU A 168 6.41 -11.80 -19.72
CA LEU A 168 5.81 -11.22 -18.53
C LEU A 168 6.48 -11.78 -17.26
N LEU A 169 6.83 -10.92 -16.32
CA LEU A 169 7.46 -11.28 -15.05
C LEU A 169 6.44 -11.31 -13.91
N PRO A 170 6.66 -12.14 -12.88
CA PRO A 170 5.83 -12.09 -11.68
C PRO A 170 5.99 -10.73 -10.98
N PRO A 171 4.91 -10.18 -10.42
CA PRO A 171 5.01 -8.97 -9.62
C PRO A 171 5.84 -9.22 -8.35
N PRO A 172 6.43 -8.18 -7.75
CA PRO A 172 7.13 -8.29 -6.47
C PRO A 172 6.19 -8.81 -5.38
N THR A 173 6.67 -9.74 -4.54
CA THR A 173 5.94 -10.22 -3.36
C THR A 173 6.06 -9.26 -2.17
N TRP A 174 6.99 -8.30 -2.26
CA TRP A 174 7.27 -7.31 -1.22
C TRP A 174 7.95 -6.07 -1.81
N PRO A 175 7.72 -4.85 -1.27
CA PRO A 175 6.74 -4.53 -0.24
C PRO A 175 5.30 -4.58 -0.76
N LEU A 176 4.34 -4.76 0.15
CA LEU A 176 2.92 -4.64 -0.11
C LEU A 176 2.32 -3.48 0.69
N TYR A 177 1.28 -2.90 0.13
CA TYR A 177 0.62 -1.71 0.62
C TYR A 177 -0.83 -2.06 0.98
N PRO A 178 -1.30 -1.75 2.19
CA PRO A 178 -2.65 -2.07 2.60
C PRO A 178 -3.64 -1.06 1.99
N GLU A 179 -4.84 -1.55 1.69
CA GLU A 179 -5.92 -0.73 1.17
C GLU A 179 -6.31 0.36 2.18
N PRO A 180 -6.42 1.63 1.75
CA PRO A 180 -6.91 2.69 2.62
C PRO A 180 -8.41 2.58 2.88
N GLN A 181 -8.88 3.28 3.90
CA GLN A 181 -10.31 3.47 4.12
C GLN A 181 -10.91 4.32 2.99
N PRO A 182 -12.24 4.29 2.80
CA PRO A 182 -12.89 5.26 1.93
C PRO A 182 -12.51 6.69 2.34
N LEU A 183 -12.41 7.59 1.35
CA LEU A 183 -12.01 8.96 1.61
C LEU A 183 -12.92 9.61 2.67
N ASN A 184 -12.31 10.36 3.58
CA ASN A 184 -12.98 11.06 4.69
C ASN A 184 -13.64 10.16 5.75
N THR A 185 -13.37 8.85 5.79
CA THR A 185 -13.92 7.96 6.84
C THR A 185 -12.93 7.67 7.97
N GLY A 186 -11.97 8.56 8.21
CA GLY A 186 -11.03 8.47 9.34
C GLY A 186 -9.79 7.64 9.05
N THR A 187 -9.37 6.83 10.03
CA THR A 187 -8.13 6.03 10.02
C THR A 187 -8.37 4.63 10.59
N TYR A 188 -7.40 3.72 10.45
CA TYR A 188 -7.38 2.45 11.18
C TYR A 188 -5.97 2.07 11.64
N ILE A 189 -5.89 1.33 12.74
CA ILE A 189 -4.65 0.77 13.27
C ILE A 189 -4.36 -0.57 12.56
N LEU A 190 -3.18 -0.66 11.95
CA LEU A 190 -2.74 -1.86 11.24
C LEU A 190 -2.23 -2.92 12.23
N ASN A 191 -2.60 -4.18 11.99
CA ASN A 191 -2.16 -5.31 12.82
C ASN A 191 -0.63 -5.50 12.75
N PRO A 192 0.08 -5.54 13.90
CA PRO A 192 1.52 -5.78 13.97
C PRO A 192 1.99 -7.03 13.22
N THR A 193 1.17 -8.09 13.20
CA THR A 193 1.50 -9.33 12.45
C THR A 193 1.65 -9.08 10.95
N SER A 194 1.06 -8.01 10.41
CA SER A 194 1.13 -7.65 8.99
C SER A 194 2.27 -6.68 8.65
N TYR A 195 3.05 -6.21 9.63
CA TYR A 195 4.11 -5.21 9.39
C TYR A 195 5.21 -5.73 8.46
N HIS A 196 5.46 -7.05 8.47
CA HIS A 196 6.43 -7.69 7.59
C HIS A 196 6.14 -7.49 6.09
N HIS A 197 4.90 -7.17 5.72
CA HIS A 197 4.53 -6.83 4.34
C HIS A 197 4.96 -5.42 3.93
N LEU A 198 5.07 -4.49 4.87
CA LEU A 198 5.39 -3.08 4.59
C LEU A 198 6.88 -2.85 4.26
N PRO A 199 7.24 -1.69 3.68
CA PRO A 199 8.64 -1.28 3.55
C PRO A 199 9.42 -1.37 4.87
N LYS A 200 10.73 -1.67 4.79
CA LYS A 200 11.60 -1.96 5.96
C LYS A 200 11.51 -0.94 7.10
N LYS A 201 11.37 0.36 6.78
CA LYS A 201 11.27 1.41 7.81
C LYS A 201 10.06 1.29 8.74
N PHE A 202 9.03 0.58 8.31
CA PHE A 202 7.83 0.30 9.09
C PHE A 202 7.88 -1.05 9.80
N GLN A 203 8.86 -1.91 9.49
CA GLN A 203 9.02 -3.22 10.13
C GLN A 203 9.67 -3.11 11.51
N SER A 204 10.38 -2.00 11.77
CA SER A 204 11.17 -1.79 12.98
C SER A 204 10.74 -0.51 13.69
N ILE A 205 9.49 -0.47 14.14
CA ILE A 205 8.98 0.61 14.99
C ILE A 205 9.19 0.27 16.47
N GLY A 206 9.13 1.28 17.34
CA GLY A 206 9.29 1.12 18.78
C GLY A 206 8.18 0.26 19.42
N PRO A 207 8.43 -0.32 20.60
CA PRO A 207 7.48 -1.23 21.28
C PRO A 207 6.17 -0.54 21.73
N ARG A 208 6.14 0.79 21.73
CA ARG A 208 5.01 1.63 22.10
C ARG A 208 4.44 2.40 20.90
N GLU A 209 4.81 2.00 19.70
CA GLU A 209 4.37 2.63 18.47
C GLU A 209 3.38 1.73 17.73
N SER A 210 2.57 2.34 16.89
CA SER A 210 1.59 1.65 16.06
C SER A 210 1.51 2.28 14.69
N ILE A 211 1.33 1.44 13.68
CA ILE A 211 1.12 1.89 12.31
C ILE A 211 -0.34 2.23 12.10
N VAL A 212 -0.60 3.45 11.66
CA VAL A 212 -1.94 3.95 11.38
C VAL A 212 -2.05 4.28 9.90
N ILE A 213 -3.10 3.77 9.27
CA ILE A 213 -3.42 4.03 7.86
C ILE A 213 -4.57 5.02 7.81
N ARG A 214 -4.36 6.17 7.18
CA ARG A 214 -5.40 7.17 6.95
C ARG A 214 -6.28 6.79 5.77
N SER A 215 -7.49 7.34 5.71
CA SER A 215 -8.36 7.29 4.52
C SER A 215 -7.71 7.90 3.27
N THR A 216 -6.77 8.83 3.43
CA THR A 216 -5.94 9.33 2.32
C THR A 216 -4.88 8.32 1.84
N GLY A 217 -4.71 7.20 2.54
CA GLY A 217 -3.64 6.21 2.31
C GLY A 217 -2.30 6.57 2.93
N LYS A 218 -2.16 7.74 3.55
CA LYS A 218 -0.98 8.08 4.33
C LYS A 218 -0.74 7.03 5.43
N ILE A 219 0.53 6.62 5.58
CA ILE A 219 0.98 5.70 6.63
C ILE A 219 1.73 6.52 7.68
N ASP A 220 1.19 6.58 8.89
CA ASP A 220 1.83 7.23 10.04
C ASP A 220 2.29 6.18 11.06
N VAL A 221 3.36 6.51 11.79
CA VAL A 221 3.78 5.79 13.00
C VAL A 221 3.44 6.68 14.17
N LEU A 222 2.52 6.25 15.02
CA LEU A 222 2.05 7.01 16.18
C LEU A 222 2.54 6.34 17.47
N ASN A 223 2.82 7.14 18.49
CA ASN A 223 3.12 6.61 19.82
C ASN A 223 1.83 6.15 20.53
N THR A 224 1.98 5.54 21.71
CA THR A 224 0.84 4.98 22.47
C THR A 224 -0.19 6.05 22.81
N THR A 225 0.22 7.22 23.30
CA THR A 225 -0.69 8.30 23.70
C THR A 225 -1.47 8.88 22.53
N GLU A 226 -0.86 8.96 21.34
CA GLU A 226 -1.55 9.37 20.11
C GLU A 226 -2.50 8.30 19.60
N THR A 227 -2.09 7.04 19.67
CA THR A 227 -2.92 5.89 19.30
C THR A 227 -4.13 5.77 20.24
N GLU A 228 -3.96 6.08 21.53
CA GLU A 228 -5.02 6.11 22.54
C GLU A 228 -6.17 7.05 22.15
N LYS A 229 -5.84 8.22 21.59
CA LYS A 229 -6.81 9.19 21.09
C LYS A 229 -7.64 8.65 19.92
N LEU A 230 -7.09 7.72 19.15
CA LEU A 230 -7.80 7.13 18.02
C LEU A 230 -8.86 6.13 18.45
N TYR A 231 -8.74 5.43 19.58
CA TYR A 231 -9.77 4.46 20.00
C TYR A 231 -11.13 5.10 20.22
N PHE A 232 -11.14 6.34 20.70
CA PHE A 232 -12.38 7.09 20.89
C PHE A 232 -12.94 7.66 19.58
N HIS A 233 -12.20 7.56 18.47
CA HIS A 233 -12.67 8.02 17.16
C HIS A 233 -13.65 7.01 16.55
N ALA A 234 -14.81 7.49 16.10
CA ALA A 234 -15.88 6.66 15.52
C ALA A 234 -15.41 5.71 14.41
N SER A 235 -14.36 6.06 13.66
CA SER A 235 -13.81 5.19 12.60
C SER A 235 -13.18 3.89 13.10
N GLN A 236 -12.72 3.82 14.37
CA GLN A 236 -12.23 2.57 14.96
C GLN A 236 -13.37 1.62 15.36
N TRP A 237 -14.62 2.07 15.32
CA TRP A 237 -15.79 1.24 15.63
C TRP A 237 -16.42 0.67 14.36
N THR A 238 -16.03 1.21 13.20
CA THR A 238 -16.42 0.72 11.89
C THR A 238 -15.40 -0.28 11.37
N HIS A 239 -15.65 -1.58 11.58
CA HIS A 239 -14.87 -2.65 10.98
C HIS A 239 -15.46 -3.07 9.63
N TYR A 240 -14.56 -3.26 8.67
CA TYR A 240 -14.91 -3.88 7.41
C TYR A 240 -14.39 -5.32 7.45
N SER A 241 -15.31 -6.28 7.45
CA SER A 241 -15.02 -7.72 7.50
C SER A 241 -14.31 -8.28 6.25
N GLY A 242 -13.77 -7.42 5.37
CA GLY A 242 -13.23 -7.80 4.06
C GLY A 242 -14.29 -8.26 3.04
N THR A 243 -15.52 -8.54 3.48
CA THR A 243 -16.69 -8.88 2.65
C THR A 243 -17.66 -7.70 2.47
N GLY A 244 -17.28 -6.51 2.94
CA GLY A 244 -18.10 -5.30 2.92
C GLY A 244 -19.19 -5.24 4.01
N ARG A 245 -19.40 -6.33 4.77
CA ARG A 245 -20.34 -6.31 5.91
C ARG A 245 -19.72 -5.61 7.11
N TYR A 246 -20.53 -4.78 7.76
CA TYR A 246 -20.27 -4.27 9.09
C TYR A 246 -20.30 -5.47 10.05
N GLN A 247 -19.23 -5.68 10.80
CA GLN A 247 -19.30 -6.52 11.99
C GLN A 247 -19.74 -5.61 13.13
N ASP A 248 -20.95 -5.84 13.60
CA ASP A 248 -21.46 -5.20 14.80
C ASP A 248 -20.75 -5.87 15.97
N ASP A 249 -19.65 -5.25 16.40
CA ASP A 249 -18.81 -5.83 17.42
C ASP A 249 -19.51 -5.64 18.77
N ALA A 250 -19.90 -6.76 19.35
CA ALA A 250 -20.48 -6.83 20.68
C ALA A 250 -19.59 -6.10 21.71
N THR A 251 -20.20 -5.15 22.41
CA THR A 251 -19.75 -4.49 23.65
C THR A 251 -18.44 -3.70 23.61
N TYR A 252 -18.55 -2.42 23.99
CA TYR A 252 -17.43 -1.58 24.42
C TYR A 252 -16.50 -2.37 25.36
N CYS A 253 -15.23 -2.55 24.98
CA CYS A 253 -14.21 -3.12 25.83
C CYS A 253 -13.31 -1.98 26.33
N ALA A 254 -13.25 -1.78 27.64
CA ALA A 254 -12.40 -0.76 28.25
C ALA A 254 -10.92 -1.16 28.30
N ASP A 255 -10.61 -2.44 28.09
CA ASP A 255 -9.23 -2.93 28.01
C ASP A 255 -8.66 -2.55 26.64
N LEU A 256 -7.70 -1.63 26.64
CA LEU A 256 -7.08 -1.12 25.41
C LEU A 256 -6.40 -2.23 24.60
N ASP A 257 -5.85 -3.26 25.25
CA ASP A 257 -5.16 -4.35 24.55
C ASP A 257 -6.15 -5.28 23.84
N VAL A 258 -7.34 -5.47 24.42
CA VAL A 258 -8.46 -6.23 23.81
C VAL A 258 -9.24 -5.37 22.81
N ALA A 259 -9.36 -4.06 23.08
CA ALA A 259 -10.02 -3.08 22.22
C ALA A 259 -9.17 -2.69 20.99
N ARG A 260 -7.89 -3.11 20.92
CA ARG A 260 -7.08 -3.03 19.69
C ARG A 260 -7.66 -3.94 18.62
N LYS A 261 -8.72 -3.48 17.97
CA LYS A 261 -9.29 -4.12 16.79
C LYS A 261 -8.39 -3.82 15.59
N SER A 262 -7.24 -4.47 15.63
CA SER A 262 -6.21 -4.34 14.62
C SER A 262 -6.73 -4.92 13.30
N GLN A 263 -6.72 -4.09 12.26
CA GLN A 263 -7.18 -4.50 10.95
C GLN A 263 -5.96 -4.93 10.13
N GLY A 264 -6.05 -6.06 9.43
CA GLY A 264 -4.91 -6.60 8.66
C GLY A 264 -5.33 -7.80 7.81
N PRO A 265 -5.77 -8.91 8.42
CA PRO A 265 -6.12 -10.13 7.67
C PRO A 265 -7.26 -9.94 6.66
N GLY A 266 -8.23 -9.07 6.97
CA GLY A 266 -9.35 -8.76 6.08
C GLY A 266 -9.10 -7.63 5.07
N ARG A 267 -7.94 -6.96 5.14
CA ARG A 267 -7.61 -5.85 4.23
C ARG A 267 -7.04 -6.37 2.92
N ARG A 268 -7.32 -5.65 1.83
CA ARG A 268 -6.67 -5.92 0.54
C ARG A 268 -5.27 -5.34 0.55
N TRP A 269 -4.35 -6.03 -0.13
CA TRP A 269 -2.96 -5.63 -0.25
C TRP A 269 -2.57 -5.59 -1.72
N ALA A 270 -1.80 -4.59 -2.10
CA ALA A 270 -1.27 -4.42 -3.46
C ALA A 270 0.25 -4.25 -3.42
N TYR A 271 0.97 -4.66 -4.47
CA TYR A 271 2.43 -4.45 -4.58
C TYR A 271 2.80 -3.02 -5.02
N LEU A 272 1.80 -2.18 -5.28
CA LEU A 272 1.96 -0.76 -5.59
C LEU A 272 1.16 0.09 -4.61
N PRO A 273 1.61 1.31 -4.29
CA PRO A 273 0.87 2.23 -3.43
C PRO A 273 -0.51 2.58 -3.99
N TRP A 274 -1.53 2.49 -3.14
CA TRP A 274 -2.91 2.82 -3.45
C TRP A 274 -3.16 4.31 -3.60
N THR A 275 -2.31 5.18 -3.02
CA THR A 275 -2.45 6.65 -3.11
C THR A 275 -1.09 7.32 -3.19
N LYS A 276 -1.07 8.61 -3.55
CA LYS A 276 0.18 9.39 -3.60
C LYS A 276 0.73 9.60 -2.19
N GLU A 277 -0.15 9.82 -1.23
CA GLU A 277 0.18 9.96 0.19
C GLU A 277 0.82 8.67 0.72
N GLN A 278 0.34 7.50 0.27
CA GLN A 278 0.95 6.22 0.63
C GLN A 278 2.34 6.05 -0.02
N GLU A 279 2.50 6.43 -1.29
CA GLU A 279 3.79 6.44 -2.00
C GLU A 279 4.81 7.33 -1.27
N GLU A 280 4.42 8.56 -0.92
CA GLU A 280 5.24 9.51 -0.16
C GLU A 280 5.59 8.98 1.23
N SER A 281 4.60 8.42 1.94
CA SER A 281 4.80 7.80 3.26
C SER A 281 5.79 6.65 3.17
N CYS A 282 5.84 5.94 2.05
CA CYS A 282 6.70 4.77 1.85
C CYS A 282 8.04 5.08 1.17
N ALA A 283 8.26 6.32 0.73
CA ALA A 283 9.49 6.72 0.08
C ALA A 283 10.70 6.46 1.01
N PRO A 284 11.83 5.96 0.47
CA PRO A 284 13.04 5.75 1.25
C PRO A 284 13.54 7.08 1.82
N PHE A 285 14.11 7.04 3.03
CA PHE A 285 14.74 8.22 3.62
C PHE A 285 15.94 8.65 2.77
N LYS A 286 16.01 9.94 2.42
CA LYS A 286 17.16 10.52 1.74
C LYS A 286 18.10 11.11 2.80
N ILE A 287 19.11 10.36 3.21
CA ILE A 287 20.17 10.88 4.08
C ILE A 287 21.12 11.70 3.21
N ARG A 288 21.22 13.01 3.49
CA ARG A 288 22.25 13.86 2.90
C ARG A 288 23.51 13.77 3.76
N ILE A 289 24.47 12.97 3.34
CA ILE A 289 25.78 12.93 4.00
C ILE A 289 26.59 14.13 3.48
N PRO A 290 26.99 15.08 4.35
CA PRO A 290 27.80 16.22 3.92
C PRO A 290 29.17 15.74 3.42
N ALA A 291 29.56 16.16 2.21
CA ALA A 291 30.80 15.75 1.54
C ALA A 291 32.08 16.05 2.34
N GLN A 292 32.02 16.93 3.34
CA GLN A 292 33.14 17.29 4.21
C GLN A 292 33.65 16.09 5.05
N PHE A 293 32.85 15.05 5.24
CA PHE A 293 33.26 13.86 6.00
C PHE A 293 34.31 12.99 5.27
N TRP A 294 34.50 13.18 3.96
CA TRP A 294 35.44 12.40 3.13
C TRP A 294 36.74 13.16 2.76
N GLY A 295 36.90 14.40 3.20
CA GLY A 295 38.06 15.25 2.84
C GLY A 295 39.32 15.09 3.71
N GLY A 296 39.37 14.14 4.64
CA GLY A 296 40.36 14.15 5.74
C GLY A 296 41.42 13.05 5.75
N ALA A 297 41.54 12.20 4.72
CA ALA A 297 42.49 11.09 4.76
C ALA A 297 43.12 10.81 3.38
N GLY A 298 43.84 11.79 2.83
CA GLY A 298 44.48 11.60 1.53
C GLY A 298 45.31 12.78 1.05
N GLY A 299 46.19 13.29 1.91
CA GLY A 299 47.10 14.38 1.55
C GLY A 299 48.42 14.27 2.30
N GLY A 300 49.25 13.31 1.90
CA GLY A 300 50.64 13.26 2.32
C GLY A 300 51.38 14.52 1.84
N VAL A 301 51.97 15.26 2.78
CA VAL A 301 53.09 16.14 2.49
C VAL A 301 54.24 15.67 3.37
N LEU A 302 55.16 14.95 2.72
CA LEU A 302 56.54 14.77 3.16
C LEU A 302 57.16 16.15 3.38
N GLY A 303 57.72 16.33 4.58
CA GLY A 303 58.78 17.29 4.84
C GLY A 303 58.33 18.71 5.21
N ARG A 304 58.36 19.00 6.51
CA ARG A 304 59.15 20.13 7.01
C ARG A 304 59.42 20.05 8.51
N SER A 305 60.72 20.11 8.76
CA SER A 305 61.47 20.47 9.96
C SER A 305 60.71 20.91 11.20
N VAL A 306 61.07 20.21 12.28
CA VAL A 306 61.10 20.64 13.67
C VAL A 306 61.47 22.13 13.81
N GLU A 307 60.70 22.84 14.63
CA GLU A 307 61.19 24.00 15.37
C GLU A 307 60.57 24.00 16.78
N PRO A 308 61.37 24.03 17.86
CA PRO A 308 60.88 24.01 19.23
C PRO A 308 60.76 25.44 19.81
N ARG A 309 60.03 25.54 20.95
CA ARG A 309 59.81 26.74 21.82
C ARG A 309 58.64 27.64 21.38
N ARG A 310 57.80 28.13 22.29
CA ARG A 310 58.13 28.71 23.59
C ARG A 310 56.95 28.59 24.58
N ARG A 311 57.27 28.09 25.77
CA ARG A 311 56.45 28.23 26.99
C ARG A 311 56.05 29.70 27.16
N ARG A 312 54.75 30.01 27.27
CA ARG A 312 54.29 31.20 27.98
C ARG A 312 53.68 30.77 29.30
N ARG A 313 54.23 31.38 30.36
CA ARG A 313 53.83 31.30 31.74
C ARG A 313 52.42 31.85 31.93
N MET A 314 51.80 31.32 32.98
CA MET A 314 50.57 31.71 33.65
C MET A 314 50.35 33.22 33.72
N ASP A 315 49.08 33.62 33.67
CA ASP A 315 48.54 34.43 34.76
C ASP A 315 47.24 33.82 35.28
N LYS A 316 47.24 33.72 36.61
CA LYS A 316 46.28 33.08 37.49
C LYS A 316 45.35 34.20 37.97
N ARG A 317 44.05 34.13 37.70
CA ARG A 317 43.05 34.83 38.52
C ARG A 317 42.00 33.83 38.95
N GLU A 318 42.07 33.56 40.24
CA GLU A 318 41.03 32.97 41.05
C GLU A 318 39.86 33.95 41.10
N ASP A 319 38.65 33.47 40.86
CA ASP A 319 37.49 33.95 41.59
C ASP A 319 36.55 32.78 41.86
N VAL A 320 36.17 32.71 43.12
CA VAL A 320 35.47 31.62 43.81
C VAL A 320 33.98 31.87 43.68
N GLY A 321 33.22 30.87 43.26
CA GLY A 321 31.76 30.89 43.24
C GLY A 321 31.21 29.49 43.41
N ALA A 322 30.91 29.13 44.66
CA ALA A 322 30.27 27.89 45.07
C ALA A 322 28.84 27.79 44.51
N GLY A 323 28.40 26.58 44.17
CA GLY A 323 27.01 26.32 43.80
C GLY A 323 26.75 24.91 43.27
N ASP A 324 26.58 24.00 44.22
CA ASP A 324 25.75 22.78 44.22
C ASP A 324 25.89 21.65 43.19
N MET A 325 26.11 20.49 43.81
CA MET A 325 25.99 19.11 43.38
C MET A 325 24.67 18.78 42.66
N VAL A 326 24.79 18.08 41.53
CA VAL A 326 23.94 16.91 41.25
C VAL A 326 24.73 15.89 40.43
N ASP A 327 24.68 14.64 40.90
CA ASP A 327 25.40 13.49 40.38
C ASP A 327 25.01 13.15 38.94
N GLU A 328 25.99 13.18 38.05
CA GLU A 328 25.90 12.70 36.68
C GLU A 328 26.65 11.36 36.58
N VAL A 329 25.92 10.24 36.57
CA VAL A 329 26.49 8.92 36.29
C VAL A 329 26.67 8.77 34.78
N GLY A 330 27.83 9.21 34.30
CA GLY A 330 28.33 8.90 32.97
C GLY A 330 28.93 7.49 32.92
N MET A 331 28.21 6.54 32.29
CA MET A 331 28.84 5.32 31.78
C MET A 331 29.27 5.53 30.33
N GLY A 332 30.56 5.76 30.14
CA GLY A 332 31.20 5.73 28.84
C GLY A 332 31.38 4.30 28.35
N ILE A 333 30.90 4.02 27.14
CA ILE A 333 31.33 2.87 26.35
C ILE A 333 32.05 3.41 25.11
N ARG A 334 33.38 3.22 25.10
CA ARG A 334 34.21 3.29 23.91
C ARG A 334 34.25 1.92 23.25
N GLY A 335 34.18 1.94 21.92
CA GLY A 335 34.75 0.92 21.04
C GLY A 335 33.76 -0.17 20.64
N LEU A 336 33.44 -0.22 19.34
CA LEU A 336 34.07 -1.13 18.39
C LEU A 336 33.61 -0.75 16.98
N GLY A 337 34.57 -0.69 16.05
CA GLY A 337 34.28 -0.41 14.66
C GLY A 337 33.40 -1.50 14.05
N VAL A 338 32.41 -1.08 13.26
CA VAL A 338 31.67 -1.98 12.38
C VAL A 338 32.01 -1.57 10.95
N LYS A 339 32.58 -2.55 10.26
CA LYS A 339 33.04 -2.47 8.89
C LYS A 339 31.90 -2.14 7.94
N ASP A 340 32.27 -1.40 6.90
CA ASP A 340 31.48 -1.12 5.72
C ASP A 340 30.86 -2.40 5.14
N THR A 341 29.57 -2.33 4.82
CA THR A 341 29.01 -3.17 3.78
C THR A 341 27.94 -2.35 3.06
N GLU A 342 28.31 -1.79 1.92
CA GLU A 342 27.35 -1.35 0.91
C GLU A 342 26.49 -2.56 0.53
N MET A 343 25.19 -2.53 0.85
CA MET A 343 24.21 -3.27 0.06
C MET A 343 23.59 -2.27 -0.92
N MET A 344 24.30 -2.06 -2.04
CA MET A 344 23.65 -1.59 -3.25
C MET A 344 22.64 -2.67 -3.67
N TYR A 345 21.36 -2.33 -3.67
CA TYR A 345 20.40 -3.08 -4.45
C TYR A 345 20.78 -2.89 -5.93
N PRO A 346 20.90 -3.96 -6.74
CA PRO A 346 21.16 -3.79 -8.15
C PRO A 346 19.98 -3.07 -8.79
N ASP A 347 20.30 -1.96 -9.42
CA ASP A 347 19.50 -1.36 -10.48
C ASP A 347 19.31 -2.43 -11.57
N ILE A 348 18.07 -2.88 -11.82
CA ILE A 348 17.75 -3.99 -12.76
C ILE A 348 17.87 -3.51 -14.23
N SER A 349 18.66 -2.47 -14.48
CA SER A 349 19.06 -2.11 -15.82
C SER A 349 20.58 -2.19 -15.92
N ARG A 350 21.03 -3.13 -16.78
CA ARG A 350 22.39 -3.22 -17.35
C ARG A 350 23.42 -4.03 -16.53
N THR A 351 23.61 -5.29 -16.92
CA THR A 351 24.87 -5.81 -17.49
C THR A 351 24.65 -7.22 -18.03
N GLY A 352 24.81 -7.39 -19.34
CA GLY A 352 25.15 -8.67 -19.92
C GLY A 352 26.63 -8.96 -19.67
N ARG A 353 26.94 -10.20 -19.31
CA ARG A 353 28.22 -10.81 -19.63
C ARG A 353 28.04 -12.31 -19.76
N GLU A 354 28.29 -12.78 -20.96
CA GLU A 354 28.37 -14.17 -21.37
C GLU A 354 29.45 -14.89 -20.55
N HIS A 355 29.12 -16.06 -20.01
CA HIS A 355 30.02 -17.20 -20.00
C HIS A 355 29.20 -18.48 -20.01
N GLY A 356 29.41 -19.25 -21.07
CA GLY A 356 28.90 -20.59 -21.23
C GLY A 356 29.55 -21.54 -20.23
N ALA A 357 28.74 -22.47 -19.75
CA ALA A 357 29.19 -23.75 -19.25
C ALA A 357 28.13 -24.76 -19.67
N ASP A 358 28.50 -25.59 -20.64
CA ASP A 358 27.79 -26.81 -20.97
C ASP A 358 27.71 -27.69 -19.72
N VAL A 359 26.50 -28.02 -19.31
CA VAL A 359 26.24 -29.10 -18.37
C VAL A 359 25.24 -30.03 -19.03
N GLU A 360 25.78 -31.06 -19.69
CA GLU A 360 25.03 -32.24 -20.06
C GLU A 360 24.53 -32.93 -18.78
N ILE A 361 23.21 -33.01 -18.61
CA ILE A 361 22.58 -33.96 -17.70
C ILE A 361 21.78 -34.94 -18.54
N GLY A 362 22.42 -36.07 -18.85
CA GLY A 362 21.75 -37.29 -19.26
C GLY A 362 20.97 -37.89 -18.09
N GLY A 363 19.73 -38.33 -18.33
CA GLY A 363 18.93 -38.86 -17.22
C GLY A 363 17.53 -39.36 -17.53
N LYS A 364 17.45 -40.40 -18.37
CA LYS A 364 16.48 -41.51 -18.29
C LYS A 364 14.97 -41.22 -18.44
N SER A 365 14.48 -41.62 -19.61
CA SER A 365 13.12 -42.08 -19.89
C SER A 365 12.64 -43.18 -18.93
N ASN A 366 11.47 -42.96 -18.32
CA ASN A 366 10.51 -43.96 -17.86
C ASN A 366 9.15 -43.27 -18.08
N GLY A 367 8.19 -43.79 -18.81
CA GLY A 367 7.66 -45.13 -18.78
C GLY A 367 6.15 -44.94 -18.83
N LEU A 368 5.61 -45.03 -20.04
CA LEU A 368 4.20 -44.91 -20.39
C LEU A 368 3.41 -46.01 -19.66
N VAL A 369 2.42 -45.65 -18.84
CA VAL A 369 1.44 -46.60 -18.31
C VAL A 369 0.04 -46.10 -18.66
N ASP A 370 -0.55 -46.78 -19.63
CA ASP A 370 -1.96 -46.70 -20.01
C ASP A 370 -2.86 -47.15 -18.85
N SER A 371 -3.70 -46.24 -18.36
CA SER A 371 -4.83 -46.58 -17.49
C SER A 371 -6.13 -46.58 -18.29
N LYS A 372 -6.63 -47.79 -18.60
CA LYS A 372 -7.97 -48.04 -19.16
C LYS A 372 -9.08 -47.67 -18.16
N PRO A 373 -10.25 -47.20 -18.63
CA PRO A 373 -11.40 -46.94 -17.76
C PRO A 373 -12.17 -48.22 -17.42
N LYS A 374 -12.54 -48.33 -16.14
CA LYS A 374 -13.36 -49.40 -15.56
C LYS A 374 -14.85 -49.09 -15.81
N ARG A 375 -15.54 -49.94 -16.56
CA ARG A 375 -17.02 -49.95 -16.65
C ARG A 375 -17.59 -50.33 -15.27
N ILE A 376 -18.52 -49.54 -14.76
CA ILE A 376 -19.43 -49.94 -13.69
C ILE A 376 -20.78 -50.22 -14.36
N GLY A 377 -21.23 -51.46 -14.27
CA GLY A 377 -22.61 -51.88 -14.51
C GLY A 377 -23.12 -52.51 -13.22
N GLY A 378 -24.29 -52.07 -12.79
CA GLY A 378 -25.01 -52.48 -11.59
C GLY A 378 -26.24 -51.61 -11.47
#